data_AF-A0A2V6DIW0-F1
#
_entry.id   AF-A0A2V6DIW0-F1
#
_cell.length_a   1.000
_cell.length_b   1.000
_cell.length_c   1.000
_cell.angle_alpha   90.00
_cell.angle_beta   90.00
_cell.angle_gamma   90.00
#
_symmetry.space_group_name_H-M   'P 1'
#
loop_
_entity.id
_entity.type
_entity.pdbx_description
1 polymer ?
#
loop_
_entity_poly.entity_id
_entity_poly.type
_entity_poly.pdbx_seq_one_letter_code
_entity_poly.pdbx_strand_id
1 'polypeptide(L)'
;MPHPEQKWRGGARIGSMNATWPFAQLRLTPEHLVLQVVFLGTYVFRRQQVTSVEPYGLIPFVGKGVRIHHRVDAYPKKIVFWYFCVNPQPIAERIRQYGYGT
;
A
#
# COMPACT_ATOMS: atom_id res chain seq x y z
N MET A 1 -12.67 18.76 -0.04
CA MET A 1 -12.81 18.23 1.33
C MET A 1 -11.47 17.67 1.77
N PRO A 2 -10.96 17.97 2.98
CA PRO A 2 -9.77 17.28 3.48
C PRO A 2 -10.15 15.81 3.68
N HIS A 3 -9.47 14.91 2.98
CA HIS A 3 -9.77 13.49 3.14
C HIS A 3 -9.17 12.97 4.46
N PRO A 4 -9.97 12.36 5.36
CA PRO A 4 -9.48 11.91 6.67
C PRO A 4 -8.56 10.70 6.52
N GLU A 5 -7.46 10.69 7.28
CA GLU A 5 -6.45 9.62 7.28
C GLU A 5 -7.10 8.23 7.25
N GLN A 6 -6.68 7.40 6.30
CA GLN A 6 -7.14 6.02 6.19
C GLN A 6 -6.04 5.07 6.67
N LYS A 7 -6.43 4.00 7.36
CA LYS A 7 -5.49 2.99 7.89
C LYS A 7 -5.99 1.59 7.60
N TRP A 8 -5.09 0.72 7.16
CA TRP A 8 -5.34 -0.71 6.95
C TRP A 8 -4.23 -1.54 7.58
N ARG A 9 -4.59 -2.66 8.21
CA ARG A 9 -3.64 -3.68 8.69
C ARG A 9 -3.62 -4.87 7.74
N GLY A 10 -2.42 -5.32 7.42
CA GLY A 10 -2.12 -6.19 6.29
C GLY A 10 -0.89 -7.05 6.53
N GLY A 11 -0.52 -7.79 5.50
CA GLY A 11 0.86 -8.18 5.23
C GLY A 11 1.48 -7.28 4.16
N ALA A 12 2.77 -7.44 3.94
CA ALA A 12 3.49 -6.74 2.89
C ALA A 12 4.55 -7.63 2.26
N ARG A 13 4.88 -7.36 1.00
CA ARG A 13 6.04 -7.91 0.32
C ARG A 13 6.96 -6.77 -0.07
N ILE A 14 8.19 -6.84 0.42
CA ILE A 14 9.24 -5.85 0.21
C ILE A 14 10.41 -6.55 -0.49
N GLY A 15 10.55 -6.33 -1.80
CA GLY A 15 11.48 -7.07 -2.64
C GLY A 15 11.18 -8.58 -2.63
N SER A 16 12.15 -9.36 -2.15
CA SER A 16 12.04 -10.81 -1.95
C SER A 16 11.45 -11.18 -0.59
N MET A 17 11.42 -10.26 0.37
CA MET A 17 10.97 -10.52 1.75
C MET A 17 9.45 -10.38 1.87
N ASN A 18 8.84 -11.29 2.62
CA ASN A 18 7.40 -11.28 2.90
C ASN A 18 7.16 -11.12 4.41
N ALA A 19 6.27 -10.21 4.76
CA ALA A 19 5.65 -10.09 6.09
C ALA A 19 4.18 -10.49 5.97
N THR A 20 3.76 -11.49 6.75
CA THR A 20 2.36 -11.95 6.74
C THR A 20 1.44 -11.00 7.52
N TRP A 21 0.14 -11.15 7.34
CA TRP A 21 -0.84 -10.45 8.18
C TRP A 21 -0.72 -10.93 9.64
N PRO A 22 -0.76 -10.03 10.65
CA PRO A 22 -1.02 -8.59 10.61
C PRO A 22 0.23 -7.70 10.76
N PHE A 23 1.37 -8.08 10.17
CA PHE A 23 2.66 -7.41 10.38
C PHE A 23 2.96 -6.20 9.47
N ALA A 24 1.97 -5.73 8.71
CA ALA A 24 2.09 -4.49 7.94
C ALA A 24 0.92 -3.54 8.22
N GLN A 25 1.19 -2.25 8.15
CA GLN A 25 0.17 -1.21 8.26
C GLN A 25 0.35 -0.20 7.13
N LEU A 26 -0.69 -0.02 6.33
CA LEU A 26 -0.75 1.01 5.31
C LEU A 26 -1.56 2.20 5.84
N ARG A 27 -0.98 3.39 5.77
CA ARG A 27 -1.63 4.65 6.13
C ARG A 27 -1.63 5.57 4.93
N LEU A 28 -2.78 6.14 4.62
CA LEU A 28 -2.96 7.08 3.52
C LEU A 28 -3.37 8.43 4.12
N THR A 29 -2.54 9.43 3.87
CA THR A 29 -2.77 10.84 4.20
C THR A 29 -2.76 11.68 2.92
N PRO A 30 -3.27 12.92 2.95
CA PRO A 30 -3.20 13.80 1.79
C PRO A 30 -1.76 14.02 1.29
N GLU A 31 -0.75 13.99 2.16
CA GLU A 31 0.64 14.28 1.80
C GLU A 31 1.50 13.04 1.59
N HIS A 32 1.24 11.98 2.38
CA HIS A 32 2.05 10.76 2.39
C HIS A 32 1.24 9.46 2.33
N LEU A 33 1.78 8.49 1.59
CA LEU A 33 1.43 7.08 1.69
C LEU A 33 2.52 6.41 2.54
N VAL A 34 2.15 5.83 3.67
CA VAL A 34 3.10 5.26 4.64
C VAL A 34 2.82 3.77 4.79
N LEU A 35 3.81 2.94 4.47
CA LEU A 35 3.78 1.51 4.70
C LEU A 35 4.77 1.16 5.81
N GLN A 36 4.25 0.80 6.98
CA GLN A 36 5.05 0.25 8.07
C GLN A 36 5.02 -1.26 8.01
N VAL A 37 6.18 -1.89 8.15
CA VAL A 37 6.30 -3.34 8.13
C VAL A 37 7.18 -3.77 9.31
N VAL A 38 6.65 -4.61 10.18
CA VAL A 38 7.38 -5.07 11.37
C VAL A 38 8.66 -5.77 10.92
N PHE A 39 9.79 -5.43 11.56
CA PHE A 39 11.16 -5.87 11.24
C PHE A 39 11.73 -5.50 9.85
N LEU A 40 10.90 -5.03 8.90
CA LEU A 40 11.32 -4.64 7.55
C LEU A 40 11.37 -3.11 7.33
N GLY A 41 11.00 -2.33 8.34
CA GLY A 41 11.13 -0.87 8.36
C GLY A 41 9.86 -0.12 7.93
N THR A 42 10.03 1.19 7.72
CA THR A 42 8.95 2.09 7.31
C THR A 42 9.28 2.74 5.96
N TYR A 43 8.35 2.63 5.03
CA TYR A 43 8.43 3.19 3.68
C TYR A 43 7.46 4.36 3.57
N VAL A 44 7.98 5.56 3.31
CA VAL A 44 7.19 6.78 3.20
C VAL A 44 7.27 7.29 1.78
N PHE A 45 6.13 7.41 1.12
CA PHE A 45 6.05 7.91 -0.25
C PHE A 45 5.30 9.24 -0.27
N ARG A 46 5.92 10.26 -0.86
CA ARG A 46 5.20 11.46 -1.31
C ARG A 46 4.40 11.12 -2.56
N ARG A 47 3.31 11.86 -2.83
CA ARG A 47 2.47 11.67 -4.04
C ARG A 47 3.28 11.53 -5.32
N GLN A 48 4.20 12.46 -5.57
CA GLN A 48 4.99 12.49 -6.80
C GLN A 48 6.00 11.34 -6.87
N GLN A 49 6.25 10.61 -5.79
CA GLN A 49 7.14 9.46 -5.79
C GLN A 49 6.43 8.16 -6.15
N VAL A 50 5.10 8.12 -6.03
CA VAL A 50 4.27 6.98 -6.44
C VAL A 50 3.89 7.16 -7.91
N THR A 51 4.41 6.30 -8.77
CA THR A 51 4.17 6.36 -10.22
C THR A 51 2.86 5.71 -10.61
N SER A 52 2.46 4.65 -9.92
CA SER A 52 1.17 3.99 -10.12
C SER A 52 0.81 3.11 -8.93
N VAL A 53 -0.47 2.80 -8.80
CA VAL A 53 -0.97 1.81 -7.84
C VAL A 53 -1.88 0.83 -8.56
N GLU A 54 -1.55 -0.44 -8.48
CA GLU A 54 -2.26 -1.53 -9.15
C GLU A 54 -2.93 -2.44 -8.11
N PRO A 55 -4.17 -2.92 -8.35
CA PRO A 55 -4.77 -3.96 -7.54
C PRO A 55 -3.87 -5.21 -7.49
N TYR A 56 -3.71 -5.78 -6.29
CA TYR A 56 -2.99 -7.03 -6.06
C TYR A 56 -3.95 -8.07 -5.49
N GLY A 57 -3.82 -9.34 -5.93
CA GLY A 57 -4.70 -10.43 -5.50
C GLY A 57 -6.03 -10.45 -6.25
N LEU A 58 -6.01 -10.97 -7.48
CA LEU A 58 -7.18 -11.13 -8.36
C LEU A 58 -7.98 -12.42 -8.07
N ILE A 59 -7.50 -13.28 -7.17
CA ILE A 59 -8.15 -14.55 -6.84
C ILE A 59 -9.20 -14.31 -5.74
N PRO A 60 -10.45 -14.79 -5.91
CA PRO A 60 -11.46 -14.74 -4.85
C PRO A 60 -10.91 -15.36 -3.55
N PHE A 61 -11.14 -14.71 -2.40
CA PHE A 61 -10.75 -15.15 -1.06
C PHE A 61 -9.25 -15.17 -0.71
N VAL A 62 -8.35 -14.85 -1.66
CA VAL A 62 -6.92 -14.65 -1.38
C VAL A 62 -6.65 -13.16 -1.22
N GLY A 63 -5.86 -12.77 -0.20
CA GLY A 63 -5.67 -11.39 0.25
C GLY A 63 -5.68 -10.34 -0.87
N LYS A 64 -6.64 -9.41 -0.81
CA LYS A 64 -6.74 -8.27 -1.72
C LYS A 64 -5.73 -7.22 -1.27
N GLY A 65 -5.19 -6.45 -2.20
CA GLY A 65 -4.11 -5.54 -1.88
C GLY A 65 -3.81 -4.55 -2.99
N VAL A 66 -2.65 -3.91 -2.84
CA VAL A 66 -2.11 -2.95 -3.79
C VAL A 66 -0.63 -3.18 -3.99
N ARG A 67 -0.21 -3.13 -5.25
CA ARG A 67 1.19 -2.96 -5.61
C ARG A 67 1.45 -1.47 -5.78
N ILE A 68 2.48 -0.99 -5.09
CA ILE A 68 2.90 0.42 -5.12
C ILE A 68 4.12 0.50 -6.03
N HIS A 69 3.97 1.17 -7.17
CA HIS A 69 5.08 1.51 -8.04
C HIS A 69 5.64 2.87 -7.64
N HIS A 70 6.96 2.97 -7.51
CA HIS A 70 7.60 4.20 -7.06
C HIS A 70 8.94 4.43 -7.77
N ARG A 71 9.40 5.68 -7.69
CA ARG A 71 10.72 6.13 -8.19
C ARG A 71 11.74 6.43 -7.09
N VAL A 72 11.48 6.04 -5.85
CA VAL A 72 12.47 6.15 -4.76
C VAL A 72 13.57 5.12 -4.95
N ASP A 73 14.80 5.55 -5.22
CA ASP A 73 15.93 4.66 -5.52
C ASP A 73 16.40 3.83 -4.34
N ALA A 74 16.29 4.38 -3.12
CA ALA A 74 16.67 3.68 -1.89
C ALA A 74 15.71 2.53 -1.52
N TYR A 75 14.57 2.39 -2.20
CA TYR A 75 13.54 1.41 -1.86
C TYR A 75 13.55 0.23 -2.84
N PRO A 76 13.27 -1.00 -2.36
CA PRO A 76 13.14 -2.16 -3.25
C PRO A 76 12.06 -1.94 -4.30
N LYS A 77 12.33 -2.26 -5.58
CA LYS A 77 11.41 -2.01 -6.70
C LYS A 77 10.03 -2.71 -6.56
N LYS A 78 9.94 -3.76 -5.75
CA LYS A 78 8.70 -4.48 -5.49
C LYS A 78 8.20 -4.16 -4.08
N ILE A 79 7.15 -3.36 -4.00
CA ILE A 79 6.44 -3.07 -2.75
C ILE A 79 4.97 -3.39 -2.95
N VAL A 80 4.47 -4.34 -2.15
CA VAL A 80 3.09 -4.79 -2.18
C VAL A 80 2.55 -4.77 -0.76
N PHE A 81 1.35 -4.22 -0.58
CA PHE A 81 0.56 -4.36 0.64
C PHE A 81 -0.64 -5.24 0.33
N TRP A 82 -0.99 -6.16 1.21
CA TRP A 82 -2.16 -7.02 1.06
C TRP A 82 -2.85 -7.21 2.40
N TYR A 83 -4.15 -7.46 2.41
CA TYR A 83 -4.95 -7.64 3.62
C TYR A 83 -6.10 -8.61 3.37
N PHE A 84 -6.63 -9.19 4.45
CA PHE A 84 -7.87 -9.96 4.37
C PHE A 84 -9.04 -8.98 4.31
N CYS A 85 -9.88 -9.14 3.29
CA CYS A 85 -10.88 -8.14 2.94
C CYS A 85 -12.30 -8.69 3.16
N VAL A 86 -13.06 -8.02 4.03
CA VAL A 86 -14.52 -8.19 4.19
C VAL A 86 -15.29 -7.04 3.52
N ASN A 87 -14.65 -5.87 3.32
CA ASN A 87 -15.28 -4.64 2.82
C ASN A 87 -14.95 -4.40 1.33
N PRO A 88 -15.94 -4.22 0.45
CA PRO A 88 -15.75 -4.23 -1.00
C PRO A 88 -14.95 -3.07 -1.61
N GLN A 89 -14.73 -1.93 -0.93
CA GLN A 89 -14.00 -0.81 -1.55
C GLN A 89 -12.49 -1.10 -1.72
N PRO A 90 -11.95 -1.13 -2.96
CA PRO A 90 -10.53 -1.41 -3.19
C PRO A 90 -9.63 -0.28 -2.66
N ILE A 91 -8.59 -0.63 -1.89
CA ILE A 91 -7.57 0.33 -1.43
C ILE A 91 -6.96 1.13 -2.59
N ALA A 92 -6.79 0.52 -3.77
CA ALA A 92 -6.26 1.19 -4.95
C ALA A 92 -7.11 2.40 -5.37
N GLU A 93 -8.43 2.27 -5.35
CA GLU A 93 -9.35 3.37 -5.69
C GLU A 93 -9.25 4.50 -4.68
N ARG A 94 -9.16 4.16 -3.39
CA ARG A 94 -9.00 5.16 -2.33
C ARG A 94 -7.67 5.90 -2.44
N ILE A 95 -6.60 5.21 -2.78
CA ILE A 95 -5.28 5.83 -3.00
C ILE A 95 -5.33 6.79 -4.21
N ARG A 96 -5.99 6.40 -5.30
CA ARG A 96 -6.16 7.26 -6.49
C ARG A 96 -7.00 8.51 -6.18
N GLN A 97 -8.06 8.39 -5.37
CA GLN A 97 -8.86 9.55 -4.93
C GLN A 97 -8.03 10.61 -4.18
N TYR A 98 -6.93 10.22 -3.54
CA TYR A 98 -6.02 11.13 -2.86
C TYR A 98 -4.96 11.75 -3.79
N GLY A 99 -4.97 11.42 -5.08
CA GLY A 99 -4.05 11.95 -6.09
C GLY A 99 -2.70 11.24 -6.17
N TYR A 100 -2.63 9.97 -5.76
CA TYR A 100 -1.45 9.12 -5.97
C TYR A 100 -1.63 8.28 -7.25
N GLY A 101 -0.61 8.24 -8.10
CA GLY A 101 -0.59 7.36 -9.28
C GLY A 101 -1.66 7.65 -10.32
N THR A 102 -1.95 8.95 -10.56
CA THR A 102 -2.74 9.45 -11.69
C THR A 102 -2.05 9.21 -13.02
#